data_AF-A0A9P8K122-F1
#
_entry.id   AF-A0A9P8K122-F1
#
_cell.length_a   1.000
_cell.length_b   1.000
_cell.length_c   1.000
_cell.angle_alpha   90.00
_cell.angle_beta   90.00
_cell.angle_gamma   90.00
#
_symmetry.space_group_name_H-M   'P 1'
#
loop_
_entity.id
_entity.type
_entity.pdbx_description
1 polymer ?
#
loop_
_entity_poly.entity_id
_entity_poly.type
_entity_poly.pdbx_seq_one_letter_code
_entity_poly.pdbx_strand_id
1 'polypeptide(L)'
;MDPSWASFHEKVFDIQDAAQVLSQAASKGDFADAVTKTNHSPNDSLVPSRASSESLRARTSILESSGSLQTMLRDPRGLLEHLMFQVQLLASLQWLSSFQVLACIPIEHPTTFEDVAELASVPESQLIRVARITAMAGFLREPQPGHVVHSALSAQFVLEPFSLDALLFISDVVNPTSMQMTRATKTYGETQNPDRTPYQLVFHTTPDSVVDTKLRRQHAAFDRLSAYNYVTDLSSIYDWHSLGAGTVVEVCARSVDTITALPHLSEKLEFIVQTNDSRMYDHMTLLSRSDQKSRSSATPVNTIALPTSAGLDNPTARVKVQYRTDGEPQTVQGAAVYLYYIPPLCVARNVEQVLAELDAELRSHYSVLRGCPNATMVVVMHLLPEPGVLSGHMEANLRTLDILLHQLTNQRLLEEQDVLNVLGQIRDSTGRLVLVKKSIDRHRPVTVLQIKAEVFPTLSL
;
A
#
# COMPACT_ATOMS: atom_id res chain seq x y z
N MET A 1 -6.04 -7.30 -39.78
CA MET A 1 -4.74 -6.95 -39.19
C MET A 1 -4.49 -7.90 -38.04
N ASP A 2 -3.25 -8.33 -37.85
CA ASP A 2 -2.87 -9.12 -36.67
C ASP A 2 -3.29 -8.35 -35.39
N PRO A 3 -4.08 -8.95 -34.49
CA PRO A 3 -4.54 -8.31 -33.26
C PRO A 3 -3.41 -7.67 -32.42
N SER A 4 -2.19 -8.20 -32.54
CA SER A 4 -1.00 -7.66 -31.86
C SER A 4 -0.65 -6.23 -32.29
N TRP A 5 -0.77 -5.93 -33.59
CA TRP A 5 -0.45 -4.61 -34.14
C TRP A 5 -1.52 -3.56 -33.83
N ALA A 6 -2.78 -3.97 -33.70
CA ALA A 6 -3.85 -3.08 -33.24
C ALA A 6 -3.58 -2.63 -31.79
N SER A 7 -3.24 -3.57 -30.91
CA SER A 7 -2.85 -3.28 -29.52
C SER A 7 -1.60 -2.39 -29.44
N PHE A 8 -0.60 -2.63 -30.29
CA PHE A 8 0.60 -1.80 -30.37
C PHE A 8 0.24 -0.32 -30.66
N HIS A 9 -0.57 -0.07 -31.68
CA HIS A 9 -0.98 1.29 -32.04
C HIS A 9 -1.83 1.96 -30.96
N GLU A 10 -2.71 1.21 -30.31
CA GLU A 10 -3.48 1.69 -29.16
C GLU A 10 -2.56 2.18 -28.04
N LYS A 11 -1.56 1.39 -27.64
CA LYS A 11 -0.63 1.76 -26.56
C LYS A 11 0.24 2.97 -26.91
N VAL A 12 0.62 3.12 -28.19
CA VAL A 12 1.32 4.33 -28.66
C VAL A 12 0.42 5.56 -28.57
N PHE A 13 -0.85 5.43 -28.95
CA PHE A 13 -1.84 6.49 -28.82
C PHE A 13 -2.08 6.89 -27.36
N ASP A 14 -2.24 5.90 -26.47
CA ASP A 14 -2.39 6.13 -25.02
C ASP A 14 -1.23 6.96 -24.45
N ILE A 15 0.00 6.67 -24.87
CA ILE A 15 1.19 7.44 -24.46
C ILE A 15 1.11 8.88 -24.97
N GLN A 16 0.71 9.10 -26.22
CA GLN A 16 0.62 10.44 -26.81
C GLN A 16 -0.41 11.31 -26.10
N ASP A 17 -1.61 10.76 -25.87
CA ASP A 17 -2.70 11.45 -25.18
C ASP A 17 -2.31 11.81 -23.73
N ALA A 18 -1.80 10.83 -22.98
CA ALA A 18 -1.36 11.03 -21.61
C ALA A 18 -0.15 12.01 -21.50
N ALA A 19 0.76 11.98 -22.48
CA ALA A 19 1.88 12.93 -22.53
C ALA A 19 1.41 14.37 -22.76
N GLN A 20 0.34 14.56 -23.54
CA GLN A 20 -0.26 15.89 -23.73
C GLN A 20 -0.86 16.42 -22.42
N VAL A 21 -1.55 15.57 -21.66
CA VAL A 21 -2.08 15.92 -20.33
C VAL A 21 -0.96 16.34 -19.37
N LEU A 22 0.12 15.56 -19.28
CA LEU A 22 1.26 15.90 -18.43
C LEU A 22 1.96 17.19 -18.87
N SER A 23 2.11 17.40 -20.18
CA SER A 23 2.73 18.62 -20.72
C SER A 23 1.90 19.87 -20.37
N GLN A 24 0.58 19.76 -20.43
CA GLN A 24 -0.32 20.84 -20.00
C GLN A 24 -0.23 21.10 -18.49
N ALA A 25 -0.23 20.04 -17.67
CA ALA A 25 -0.05 20.17 -16.23
C ALA A 25 1.30 20.82 -15.86
N ALA A 26 2.38 20.41 -16.51
CA ALA A 26 3.70 21.00 -16.33
C ALA A 26 3.73 22.49 -16.69
N SER A 27 3.06 22.88 -17.78
CA SER A 27 2.96 24.30 -18.19
C SER A 27 2.21 25.17 -17.18
N LYS A 28 1.30 24.57 -16.40
CA LYS A 28 0.53 25.22 -15.32
C LYS A 28 1.27 25.23 -13.97
N GLY A 29 2.41 24.55 -13.86
CA GLY A 29 3.16 24.41 -12.62
C GLY A 29 2.67 23.30 -11.69
N ASP A 30 1.69 22.49 -12.12
CA ASP A 30 1.11 21.39 -11.34
C ASP A 30 1.97 20.12 -11.35
N PHE A 31 2.96 20.07 -12.26
CA PHE A 31 3.96 19.01 -12.34
C PHE A 31 5.34 19.62 -12.09
N ALA A 32 5.66 19.85 -10.82
CA ALA A 32 7.03 20.13 -10.44
C ALA A 32 7.79 18.79 -10.39
N ASP A 33 8.84 18.66 -11.19
CA ASP A 33 9.93 17.76 -10.81
C ASP A 33 10.31 18.15 -9.38
N ALA A 34 10.34 17.17 -8.47
CA ALA A 34 10.57 17.36 -7.04
C ALA A 34 11.92 18.05 -6.69
N VAL A 35 12.67 18.55 -7.67
CA VAL A 35 13.99 19.15 -7.52
C VAL A 35 14.17 20.48 -8.27
N THR A 36 13.23 20.98 -9.09
CA THR A 36 13.53 22.15 -9.96
C THR A 36 12.84 23.47 -9.64
N LYS A 37 12.11 23.63 -8.52
CA LYS A 37 11.71 24.97 -8.07
C LYS A 37 12.13 25.27 -6.63
N THR A 38 13.10 26.17 -6.57
CA THR A 38 13.73 26.84 -5.45
C THR A 38 12.76 27.75 -4.69
N ASN A 39 12.79 27.61 -3.35
CA ASN A 39 12.32 28.50 -2.27
C ASN A 39 11.29 27.83 -1.35
N HIS A 40 11.74 26.99 -0.42
CA HIS A 40 10.92 26.59 0.72
C HIS A 40 11.68 26.78 2.04
N SER A 41 11.01 27.46 2.97
CA SER A 41 11.43 27.62 4.37
C SER A 41 11.34 26.26 5.11
N PRO A 42 12.03 26.09 6.26
CA PRO A 42 12.13 24.81 6.98
C PRO A 42 10.81 24.24 7.54
N ASN A 43 9.68 24.93 7.31
CA ASN A 43 8.35 24.57 7.82
C ASN A 43 7.36 24.10 6.73
N ASP A 44 7.76 24.08 5.45
CA ASP A 44 6.90 23.51 4.40
C ASP A 44 7.10 21.99 4.31
N SER A 45 6.03 21.25 4.56
CA SER A 45 5.92 19.82 4.33
C SER A 45 6.28 19.49 2.88
N LEU A 46 7.39 18.76 2.66
CA LEU A 46 7.93 18.33 1.37
C LEU A 46 7.16 17.15 0.75
N VAL A 47 5.85 17.10 0.96
CA VAL A 47 4.97 16.31 0.10
C VAL A 47 4.88 17.10 -1.22
N PRO A 48 5.28 16.52 -2.38
CA PRO A 48 5.13 17.20 -3.66
C PRO A 48 3.70 17.72 -3.77
N SER A 49 3.52 18.99 -4.15
CA SER A 49 2.21 19.57 -4.50
C SER A 49 1.43 18.51 -5.25
N ARG A 50 0.34 18.01 -4.64
CA ARG A 50 -0.42 16.85 -5.12
C ARG A 50 -0.67 17.06 -6.61
N ALA A 51 0.04 16.30 -7.45
CA ALA A 51 -0.27 16.23 -8.87
C ALA A 51 -1.78 15.95 -8.96
N SER A 52 -2.48 16.66 -9.84
CA SER A 52 -3.92 16.46 -10.02
C SER A 52 -4.19 14.96 -10.24
N SER A 53 -5.35 14.45 -9.79
CA SER A 53 -5.71 13.04 -9.99
C SER A 53 -5.61 12.63 -11.46
N GLU A 54 -5.84 13.58 -12.36
CA GLU A 54 -5.63 13.45 -13.81
C GLU A 54 -4.16 13.32 -14.21
N SER A 55 -3.25 14.13 -13.65
CA SER A 55 -1.81 14.03 -13.90
C SER A 55 -1.23 12.71 -13.40
N LEU A 56 -1.67 12.23 -12.22
CA LEU A 56 -1.28 10.92 -11.71
C LEU A 56 -1.77 9.80 -12.63
N ARG A 57 -3.02 9.87 -13.11
CA ARG A 57 -3.58 8.90 -14.05
C ARG A 57 -2.83 8.88 -15.38
N ALA A 58 -2.51 10.06 -15.92
CA ALA A 58 -1.71 10.19 -17.14
C ALA A 58 -0.32 9.59 -16.97
N ARG A 59 0.36 9.87 -15.84
CA ARG A 59 1.66 9.25 -15.52
C ARG A 59 1.56 7.73 -15.47
N THR A 60 0.55 7.19 -14.77
CA THR A 60 0.33 5.73 -14.69
C THR A 60 0.08 5.13 -16.07
N SER A 61 -0.75 5.76 -16.90
CA SER A 61 -1.04 5.31 -18.26
C SER A 61 0.22 5.23 -19.14
N ILE A 62 1.10 6.25 -19.09
CA ILE A 62 2.38 6.21 -19.84
C ILE A 62 3.25 5.05 -19.37
N LEU A 63 3.37 4.84 -18.05
CA LEU A 63 4.20 3.77 -17.50
C LEU A 63 3.67 2.39 -17.88
N GLU A 64 2.36 2.16 -17.76
CA GLU A 64 1.71 0.90 -18.13
C GLU A 64 1.85 0.61 -19.64
N SER A 65 1.54 1.59 -20.49
CA SER A 65 1.65 1.46 -21.94
C SER A 65 3.10 1.28 -22.40
N SER A 66 4.05 1.99 -21.79
CA SER A 66 5.49 1.81 -22.08
C SER A 66 5.96 0.41 -21.70
N GLY A 67 5.59 -0.09 -20.52
CA GLY A 67 5.91 -1.45 -20.10
C GLY A 67 5.30 -2.52 -21.01
N SER A 68 4.07 -2.30 -21.47
CA SER A 68 3.39 -3.17 -22.44
C SER A 68 4.12 -3.20 -23.79
N LEU A 69 4.47 -2.03 -24.34
CA LEU A 69 5.23 -1.92 -25.59
C LEU A 69 6.60 -2.59 -25.48
N GLN A 70 7.32 -2.40 -24.37
CA GLN A 70 8.58 -3.08 -24.12
C GLN A 70 8.40 -4.60 -24.11
N THR A 71 7.32 -5.11 -23.52
CA THR A 71 7.03 -6.55 -23.49
C THR A 71 6.69 -7.10 -24.87
N MET A 72 5.91 -6.36 -25.67
CA MET A 72 5.56 -6.76 -27.04
C MET A 72 6.76 -6.80 -28.00
N LEU A 73 7.71 -5.87 -27.85
CA LEU A 73 8.84 -5.72 -28.77
C LEU A 73 10.06 -6.56 -28.40
N ARG A 74 10.13 -7.08 -27.18
CA ARG A 74 11.35 -7.72 -26.65
C ARG A 74 11.50 -9.14 -27.20
N ASP A 75 12.63 -9.39 -27.84
CA ASP A 75 13.05 -10.73 -28.26
C ASP A 75 13.80 -11.47 -27.12
N PRO A 76 14.17 -12.75 -27.28
CA PRO A 76 14.88 -13.50 -26.24
C PRO A 76 16.20 -12.88 -25.80
N ARG A 77 16.95 -12.26 -26.71
CA ARG A 77 18.23 -11.60 -26.39
C ARG A 77 17.98 -10.37 -25.53
N GLY A 78 17.04 -9.51 -25.93
CA GLY A 78 16.64 -8.32 -25.20
C GLY A 78 16.12 -8.65 -23.81
N LEU A 79 15.45 -9.79 -23.62
CA LEU A 79 15.07 -10.29 -22.29
C LEU A 79 16.29 -10.58 -21.41
N LEU A 80 17.27 -11.33 -21.91
CA LEU A 80 18.46 -11.67 -21.15
C LEU A 80 19.30 -10.42 -20.81
N GLU A 81 19.45 -9.50 -21.75
CA GLU A 81 20.16 -8.22 -21.53
C GLU A 81 19.44 -7.36 -20.49
N HIS A 82 18.11 -7.28 -20.54
CA HIS A 82 17.32 -6.56 -19.56
C HIS A 82 17.47 -7.17 -18.16
N LEU A 83 17.34 -8.50 -18.03
CA LEU A 83 17.51 -9.19 -16.74
C LEU A 83 18.91 -8.97 -16.15
N MET A 84 19.95 -9.08 -16.98
CA MET A 84 21.32 -8.83 -16.55
C MET A 84 21.48 -7.39 -16.03
N PHE A 85 20.92 -6.40 -16.74
CA PHE A 85 20.94 -5.01 -16.29
C PHE A 85 20.21 -4.84 -14.95
N GLN A 86 19.02 -5.42 -14.76
CA GLN A 86 18.28 -5.34 -13.50
C GLN A 86 19.06 -5.95 -12.32
N VAL A 87 19.71 -7.10 -12.53
CA VAL A 87 20.55 -7.73 -11.50
C VAL A 87 21.71 -6.83 -11.11
N GLN A 88 22.41 -6.25 -12.09
CA GLN A 88 23.54 -5.36 -11.81
C GLN A 88 23.10 -4.03 -11.20
N LEU A 89 21.93 -3.52 -11.57
CA LEU A 89 21.33 -2.33 -10.97
C LEU A 89 21.02 -2.56 -9.50
N LEU A 90 20.33 -3.67 -9.16
CA LEU A 90 20.02 -4.01 -7.77
C LEU A 90 21.30 -4.15 -6.92
N ALA A 91 22.30 -4.88 -7.42
CA ALA A 91 23.58 -5.05 -6.73
C ALA A 91 24.32 -3.71 -6.54
N SER A 92 24.26 -2.82 -7.53
CA SER A 92 24.85 -1.48 -7.47
C SER A 92 24.17 -0.60 -6.43
N LEU A 93 22.82 -0.64 -6.36
CA LEU A 93 22.04 0.10 -5.37
C LEU A 93 22.28 -0.43 -3.95
N GLN A 94 22.36 -1.75 -3.78
CA GLN A 94 22.76 -2.38 -2.52
C GLN A 94 24.16 -1.92 -2.08
N TRP A 95 25.13 -1.89 -3.00
CA TRP A 95 26.49 -1.42 -2.73
C TRP A 95 26.51 0.04 -2.27
N LEU A 96 25.85 0.94 -3.00
CA LEU A 96 25.75 2.36 -2.63
C LEU A 96 25.14 2.54 -1.23
N SER A 97 24.12 1.74 -0.91
CA SER A 97 23.42 1.80 0.37
C SER A 97 24.24 1.21 1.52
N SER A 98 24.93 0.10 1.28
CA SER A 98 25.73 -0.61 2.29
C SER A 98 26.95 0.20 2.73
N PHE A 99 27.56 0.95 1.81
CA PHE A 99 28.69 1.85 2.08
C PHE A 99 28.25 3.29 2.41
N GLN A 100 26.94 3.55 2.53
CA GLN A 100 26.36 4.87 2.84
C GLN A 100 26.81 5.97 1.85
N VAL A 101 27.17 5.60 0.63
CA VAL A 101 27.67 6.53 -0.41
C VAL A 101 26.67 7.64 -0.68
N LEU A 102 25.38 7.33 -0.65
CA LEU A 102 24.32 8.32 -0.87
C LEU A 102 24.31 9.43 0.19
N ALA A 103 24.71 9.14 1.42
CA ALA A 103 24.82 10.16 2.47
C ALA A 103 26.07 11.05 2.29
N CYS A 104 27.07 10.60 1.53
CA CYS A 104 28.30 11.33 1.25
C CYS A 104 28.16 12.30 0.05
N ILE A 105 27.07 12.24 -0.70
CA ILE A 105 26.82 13.12 -1.86
C ILE A 105 25.89 14.26 -1.41
N PRO A 106 26.27 15.53 -1.55
CA PRO A 106 25.36 16.65 -1.26
C PRO A 106 24.14 16.64 -2.20
N ILE A 107 22.95 16.90 -1.65
CA ILE A 107 21.68 16.84 -2.42
C ILE A 107 21.65 17.86 -3.57
N GLU A 108 22.12 19.09 -3.34
CA GLU A 108 21.94 20.19 -4.28
C GLU A 108 23.20 20.54 -5.09
N HIS A 109 24.36 20.00 -4.71
CA HIS A 109 25.64 20.42 -5.25
C HIS A 109 26.45 19.22 -5.77
N PRO A 110 26.93 19.27 -7.02
CA PRO A 110 27.88 18.27 -7.51
C PRO A 110 29.14 18.25 -6.64
N THR A 111 29.63 17.03 -6.37
CA THR A 111 30.88 16.78 -5.65
C THR A 111 31.78 15.87 -6.49
N THR A 112 33.06 15.76 -6.15
CA THR A 112 33.99 14.90 -6.89
C THR A 112 33.83 13.43 -6.48
N PHE A 113 34.16 12.49 -7.39
CA PHE A 113 34.22 11.09 -7.02
C PHE A 113 35.33 10.78 -5.99
N GLU A 114 36.44 11.52 -6.05
CA GLU A 114 37.55 11.41 -5.10
C GLU A 114 37.08 11.70 -3.67
N ASP A 115 36.43 12.84 -3.45
CA ASP A 115 35.92 13.23 -2.13
C ASP A 115 34.90 12.23 -1.58
N VAL A 116 33.97 11.77 -2.42
CA VAL A 116 32.94 10.79 -2.02
C VAL A 116 33.58 9.43 -1.70
N ALA A 117 34.57 9.01 -2.49
CA ALA A 117 35.28 7.76 -2.28
C ALA A 117 36.07 7.78 -0.96
N GLU A 118 36.74 8.88 -0.65
CA GLU A 118 37.43 9.09 0.62
C GLU A 118 36.44 9.07 1.80
N LEU A 119 35.36 9.86 1.73
CA LEU A 119 34.35 9.95 2.78
C LEU A 119 33.65 8.62 3.05
N ALA A 120 33.27 7.89 2.00
CA ALA A 120 32.61 6.58 2.13
C ALA A 120 33.61 5.43 2.36
N SER A 121 34.92 5.70 2.34
CA SER A 121 35.99 4.71 2.46
C SER A 121 35.87 3.56 1.43
N VAL A 122 35.63 3.91 0.16
CA VAL A 122 35.47 2.96 -0.95
C VAL A 122 36.45 3.26 -2.09
N PRO A 123 36.79 2.27 -2.95
CA PRO A 123 37.64 2.54 -4.11
C PRO A 123 36.94 3.44 -5.13
N GLU A 124 37.55 4.58 -5.47
CA GLU A 124 37.01 5.56 -6.44
C GLU A 124 36.65 4.91 -7.78
N SER A 125 37.52 4.04 -8.30
CA SER A 125 37.26 3.33 -9.56
C SER A 125 36.01 2.44 -9.52
N GLN A 126 35.66 1.88 -8.35
CA GLN A 126 34.43 1.12 -8.19
C GLN A 126 33.23 2.05 -8.09
N LEU A 127 33.34 3.12 -7.30
CA LEU A 127 32.31 4.15 -7.17
C LEU A 127 31.90 4.73 -8.52
N ILE A 128 32.87 5.09 -9.37
CA ILE A 128 32.62 5.61 -10.72
C ILE A 128 31.81 4.61 -11.55
N ARG A 129 32.18 3.33 -11.53
CA ARG A 129 31.47 2.28 -12.30
C ARG A 129 30.04 2.08 -11.82
N VAL A 130 29.85 2.04 -10.49
CA VAL A 130 28.55 1.89 -9.84
C VAL A 130 27.66 3.12 -10.09
N ALA A 131 28.21 4.32 -10.03
CA ALA A 131 27.50 5.56 -10.32
C ALA A 131 27.04 5.60 -11.79
N ARG A 132 27.89 5.19 -12.74
CA ARG A 132 27.54 5.19 -14.17
C ARG A 132 26.45 4.19 -14.52
N ILE A 133 26.46 2.97 -13.96
CA ILE A 133 25.38 2.01 -14.23
C ILE A 133 24.06 2.44 -13.59
N THR A 134 24.09 3.02 -12.39
CA THR A 134 22.88 3.55 -11.72
C THR A 134 22.34 4.80 -12.41
N ALA A 135 23.21 5.59 -13.05
CA ALA A 135 22.80 6.72 -13.90
C ALA A 135 21.99 6.27 -15.14
N MET A 136 22.23 5.06 -15.67
CA MET A 136 21.40 4.51 -16.75
C MET A 136 19.94 4.26 -16.34
N ALA A 137 19.68 4.13 -15.04
CA ALA A 137 18.34 4.04 -14.47
C ALA A 137 17.82 5.40 -13.96
N GLY A 138 18.52 6.50 -14.24
CA GLY A 138 18.17 7.85 -13.76
C GLY A 138 18.39 8.06 -12.26
N PHE A 139 19.13 7.17 -11.60
CA PHE A 139 19.31 7.22 -10.14
C PHE A 139 20.35 8.25 -9.71
N LEU A 140 21.60 8.16 -10.18
CA LEU A 140 22.63 9.18 -9.97
C LEU A 140 22.92 9.95 -11.27
N ARG A 141 23.66 11.05 -11.20
CA ARG A 141 24.11 11.80 -12.38
C ARG A 141 25.59 12.15 -12.28
N GLU A 142 26.29 12.08 -13.42
CA GLU A 142 27.65 12.60 -13.62
C GLU A 142 27.54 13.85 -14.51
N PRO A 143 27.38 15.06 -13.93
CA PRO A 143 27.12 16.27 -14.71
C PRO A 143 28.32 16.68 -15.56
N GLN A 144 29.52 16.34 -15.09
CA GLN A 144 30.79 16.50 -15.80
C GLN A 144 31.74 15.37 -15.37
N PRO A 145 32.73 15.00 -16.19
CA PRO A 145 33.67 13.93 -15.85
C PRO A 145 34.28 14.12 -14.46
N GLY A 146 34.30 13.06 -13.67
CA GLY A 146 34.90 13.07 -12.33
C GLY A 146 33.99 13.62 -11.22
N HIS A 147 32.74 14.00 -11.52
CA HIS A 147 31.79 14.53 -10.55
C HIS A 147 30.53 13.69 -10.44
N VAL A 148 29.89 13.70 -9.28
CA VAL A 148 28.62 13.02 -9.02
C VAL A 148 27.65 13.95 -8.29
N VAL A 149 26.37 13.82 -8.62
CA VAL A 149 25.28 14.52 -7.94
C VAL A 149 24.03 13.64 -7.89
N HIS A 150 23.17 13.90 -6.91
CA HIS A 150 21.85 13.29 -6.85
C HIS A 150 20.99 13.64 -8.08
N SER A 151 20.15 12.69 -8.46
CA SER A 151 18.95 12.96 -9.27
C SER A 151 17.76 13.18 -8.33
N ALA A 152 16.62 13.59 -8.88
CA ALA A 152 15.38 13.63 -8.10
C ALA A 152 15.04 12.29 -7.47
N LEU A 153 15.36 11.16 -8.12
CA LEU A 153 15.08 9.83 -7.59
C LEU A 153 16.01 9.46 -6.42
N SER A 154 17.34 9.62 -6.57
CA SER A 154 18.26 9.26 -5.48
C SER A 154 18.20 10.22 -4.30
N ALA A 155 17.84 11.49 -4.49
CA ALA A 155 17.61 12.41 -3.38
C ALA A 155 16.48 11.91 -2.46
N GLN A 156 15.40 11.33 -3.01
CA GLN A 156 14.32 10.76 -2.21
C GLN A 156 14.79 9.60 -1.32
N PHE A 157 15.78 8.82 -1.76
CA PHE A 157 16.35 7.75 -0.93
C PHE A 157 17.14 8.29 0.28
N VAL A 158 17.63 9.52 0.24
CA VAL A 158 18.27 10.19 1.38
C VAL A 158 17.23 10.83 2.31
N LEU A 159 16.19 11.43 1.73
CA LEU A 159 15.13 12.11 2.47
C LEU A 159 14.18 11.14 3.17
N GLU A 160 13.94 9.96 2.58
CA GLU A 160 13.03 8.93 3.08
C GLU A 160 13.83 7.66 3.44
N PRO A 161 14.31 7.52 4.70
CA PRO A 161 15.12 6.37 5.12
C PRO A 161 14.45 5.00 4.86
N PHE A 162 13.12 5.00 4.82
CA PHE A 162 12.30 3.84 4.47
C PHE A 162 12.67 3.22 3.11
N SER A 163 13.00 4.02 2.09
CA SER A 163 13.32 3.50 0.76
C SER A 163 14.63 2.71 0.75
N LEU A 164 15.63 3.14 1.53
CA LEU A 164 16.88 2.41 1.71
C LEU A 164 16.66 1.10 2.46
N ASP A 165 15.83 1.12 3.50
CA ASP A 165 15.49 -0.08 4.26
C ASP A 165 14.77 -1.12 3.40
N ALA A 166 13.81 -0.71 2.57
CA ALA A 166 13.11 -1.60 1.64
C ALA A 166 14.06 -2.15 0.58
N LEU A 167 14.95 -1.31 0.00
CA LEU A 167 15.97 -1.74 -0.95
C LEU A 167 16.89 -2.81 -0.36
N LEU A 168 17.38 -2.59 0.86
CA LEU A 168 18.26 -3.54 1.54
C LEU A 168 17.53 -4.85 1.86
N PHE A 169 16.24 -4.80 2.23
CA PHE A 169 15.45 -6.01 2.38
C PHE A 169 15.34 -6.80 1.06
N ILE A 170 15.10 -6.09 -0.05
CA ILE A 170 15.00 -6.71 -1.37
C ILE A 170 16.33 -7.37 -1.76
N SER A 171 17.46 -6.68 -1.55
CA SER A 171 18.78 -7.20 -1.94
C SER A 171 19.29 -8.30 -1.02
N ASP A 172 19.14 -8.14 0.29
CA ASP A 172 19.78 -8.99 1.31
C ASP A 172 18.92 -10.19 1.68
N VAL A 173 17.60 -10.12 1.46
CA VAL A 173 16.64 -11.16 1.84
C VAL A 173 15.91 -11.72 0.64
N VAL A 174 15.11 -10.89 -0.05
CA VAL A 174 14.22 -11.36 -1.12
C VAL A 174 15.03 -12.03 -2.23
N ASN A 175 16.01 -11.32 -2.79
CA ASN A 175 16.80 -11.81 -3.91
C ASN A 175 17.52 -13.16 -3.64
N PRO A 176 18.34 -13.32 -2.59
CA PRO A 176 19.00 -14.60 -2.33
C PRO A 176 17.99 -15.72 -2.03
N THR A 177 16.88 -15.43 -1.35
CA THR A 177 15.81 -16.39 -1.10
C THR A 177 15.14 -16.85 -2.40
N SER A 178 14.72 -15.91 -3.26
CA SER A 178 14.11 -16.23 -4.56
C SER A 178 15.04 -17.09 -5.43
N MET A 179 16.34 -16.81 -5.42
CA MET A 179 17.33 -17.57 -6.18
C MET A 179 17.56 -19.00 -5.66
N GLN A 180 17.15 -19.32 -4.43
CA GLN A 180 17.19 -20.70 -3.89
C GLN A 180 15.92 -21.50 -4.17
N MET A 181 14.90 -20.93 -4.80
CA MET A 181 13.61 -21.61 -5.02
C MET A 181 13.79 -22.95 -5.74
N THR A 182 14.57 -22.99 -6.82
CA THR A 182 14.84 -24.24 -7.57
C THR A 182 15.48 -25.32 -6.68
N ARG A 183 16.41 -24.95 -5.80
CA ARG A 183 17.08 -25.89 -4.90
C ARG A 183 16.12 -26.39 -3.83
N ALA A 184 15.31 -25.51 -3.26
CA ALA A 184 14.28 -25.86 -2.28
C ALA A 184 13.29 -26.86 -2.87
N THR A 185 12.75 -26.62 -4.06
CA THR A 185 11.82 -27.54 -4.72
C THR A 185 12.45 -28.91 -4.97
N LYS A 186 13.72 -28.97 -5.40
CA LYS A 186 14.44 -30.25 -5.59
C LYS A 186 14.66 -31.01 -4.28
N THR A 187 14.81 -30.29 -3.17
CA THR A 187 15.17 -30.88 -1.86
C THR A 187 13.93 -31.30 -1.07
N TYR A 188 12.88 -30.48 -1.10
CA TYR A 188 11.70 -30.65 -0.24
C TYR A 188 10.46 -31.13 -0.98
N GLY A 189 10.40 -30.97 -2.31
CA GLY A 189 9.19 -31.26 -3.09
C GLY A 189 8.03 -30.35 -2.71
N GLU A 190 6.82 -30.87 -2.77
CA GLU A 190 5.61 -30.19 -2.32
C GLU A 190 5.55 -30.16 -0.78
N THR A 191 5.47 -28.97 -0.19
CA THR A 191 5.38 -28.82 1.26
C THR A 191 4.76 -27.49 1.66
N GLN A 192 3.98 -27.50 2.74
CA GLN A 192 3.44 -26.32 3.43
C GLN A 192 4.19 -26.02 4.73
N ASN A 193 5.29 -26.74 5.00
CA ASN A 193 6.05 -26.58 6.25
C ASN A 193 6.91 -25.30 6.18
N PRO A 194 6.75 -24.33 7.10
CA PRO A 194 7.54 -23.09 7.10
C PRO A 194 9.05 -23.32 7.33
N ASP A 195 9.44 -24.46 7.90
CA ASP A 195 10.84 -24.87 8.09
C ASP A 195 11.46 -25.49 6.82
N ARG A 196 10.71 -25.56 5.71
CA ARG A 196 11.15 -26.16 4.44
C ARG A 196 10.96 -25.18 3.29
N THR A 197 11.54 -24.00 3.43
CA THR A 197 11.42 -22.90 2.48
C THR A 197 12.76 -22.57 1.81
N PRO A 198 12.74 -21.88 0.65
CA PRO A 198 13.92 -21.22 0.12
C PRO A 198 14.60 -20.30 1.14
N TYR A 199 13.83 -19.61 1.99
CA TYR A 199 14.37 -18.76 3.06
C TYR A 199 15.21 -19.56 4.07
N GLN A 200 14.69 -20.70 4.54
CA GLN A 200 15.42 -21.58 5.46
C GLN A 200 16.75 -22.08 4.88
N LEU A 201 16.81 -22.31 3.56
CA LEU A 201 18.07 -22.72 2.91
C LEU A 201 19.15 -21.63 2.94
N VAL A 202 18.75 -20.36 2.89
CA VAL A 202 19.67 -19.21 2.89
C VAL A 202 20.07 -18.83 4.31
N PHE A 203 19.09 -18.69 5.21
CA PHE A 203 19.31 -18.07 6.53
C PHE A 203 19.36 -19.08 7.67
N HIS A 204 19.06 -20.36 7.41
CA HIS A 204 19.02 -21.42 8.41
C HIS A 204 18.08 -21.11 9.59
N THR A 205 17.06 -20.28 9.36
CA THR A 205 16.06 -19.86 10.34
C THR A 205 14.74 -19.52 9.64
N THR A 206 13.65 -19.37 10.41
CA THR A 206 12.34 -18.95 9.88
C THR A 206 12.13 -17.43 9.98
N PRO A 207 11.32 -16.79 9.12
CA PRO A 207 11.11 -15.34 9.18
C PRO A 207 10.58 -14.82 10.53
N ASP A 208 9.75 -15.60 11.23
CA ASP A 208 9.18 -15.22 12.54
C ASP A 208 10.21 -15.19 13.68
N SER A 209 11.35 -15.84 13.48
CA SER A 209 12.43 -15.91 14.47
C SER A 209 13.35 -14.68 14.49
N VAL A 210 13.09 -13.66 13.64
CA VAL A 210 13.97 -12.50 13.49
C VAL A 210 13.91 -11.58 14.72
N VAL A 211 14.91 -11.72 15.59
CA VAL A 211 15.11 -10.85 16.77
C VAL A 211 15.82 -9.54 16.39
N ASP A 212 16.49 -9.48 15.24
CA ASP A 212 17.25 -8.29 14.81
C ASP A 212 16.33 -7.09 14.52
N THR A 213 16.54 -6.02 15.28
CA THR A 213 15.86 -4.73 15.11
C THR A 213 16.05 -4.10 13.73
N LYS A 214 17.22 -4.26 13.11
CA LYS A 214 17.50 -3.70 11.78
C LYS A 214 16.70 -4.44 10.72
N LEU A 215 16.77 -5.77 10.72
CA LEU A 215 16.03 -6.59 9.78
C LEU A 215 14.52 -6.41 9.92
N ARG A 216 14.01 -6.26 11.16
CA ARG A 216 12.58 -5.93 11.39
C ARG A 216 12.18 -4.59 10.77
N ARG A 217 13.04 -3.57 10.89
CA ARG A 217 12.81 -2.25 10.28
C ARG A 217 12.79 -2.36 8.75
N GLN A 218 13.72 -3.11 8.18
CA GLN A 218 13.82 -3.38 6.74
C GLN A 218 12.62 -4.17 6.20
N HIS A 219 12.18 -5.20 6.93
CA HIS A 219 10.97 -5.96 6.60
C HIS A 219 9.73 -5.07 6.64
N ALA A 220 9.55 -4.31 7.73
CA ALA A 220 8.46 -3.35 7.83
C ALA A 220 8.51 -2.31 6.71
N ALA A 221 9.72 -1.95 6.24
CA ALA A 221 9.86 -1.07 5.11
C ALA A 221 9.35 -1.73 3.82
N PHE A 222 9.81 -2.94 3.53
CA PHE A 222 9.34 -3.71 2.38
C PHE A 222 7.81 -3.92 2.37
N ASP A 223 7.20 -4.21 3.52
CA ASP A 223 5.76 -4.39 3.65
C ASP A 223 4.95 -3.16 3.22
N ARG A 224 5.43 -1.94 3.52
CA ARG A 224 4.70 -0.73 3.06
C ARG A 224 4.87 -0.49 1.56
N LEU A 225 5.94 -0.99 0.94
CA LEU A 225 6.19 -0.84 -0.51
C LEU A 225 5.31 -1.78 -1.34
N SER A 226 5.09 -3.00 -0.84
CA SER A 226 4.81 -4.13 -1.72
C SER A 226 3.36 -4.23 -2.24
N ALA A 227 2.36 -3.67 -1.55
CA ALA A 227 0.99 -3.44 -2.07
C ALA A 227 0.01 -2.93 -0.99
N TYR A 228 0.46 -2.83 0.26
CA TYR A 228 -0.43 -2.90 1.41
C TYR A 228 -0.74 -1.58 2.09
N ASN A 229 -0.17 -0.48 1.59
CA ASN A 229 -0.41 0.87 2.09
C ASN A 229 -0.98 1.81 1.01
N TYR A 230 -1.88 1.30 0.17
CA TYR A 230 -2.88 2.22 -0.36
C TYR A 230 -3.79 2.57 0.80
N VAL A 231 -3.55 3.73 1.42
CA VAL A 231 -4.59 4.45 2.17
C VAL A 231 -5.82 4.32 1.30
N THR A 232 -6.75 3.48 1.73
CA THR A 232 -7.84 3.10 0.86
C THR A 232 -8.61 4.37 0.64
N ASP A 233 -8.67 4.85 -0.58
CA ASP A 233 -9.46 6.02 -0.93
C ASP A 233 -10.90 5.67 -0.59
N LEU A 234 -11.31 6.03 0.63
CA LEU A 234 -12.53 5.52 1.24
C LEU A 234 -13.72 5.79 0.33
N SER A 235 -13.68 6.90 -0.41
CA SER A 235 -14.67 7.28 -1.41
C SER A 235 -14.92 6.22 -2.49
N SER A 236 -13.90 5.42 -2.84
CA SER A 236 -13.96 4.37 -3.86
C SER A 236 -14.48 3.02 -3.35
N ILE A 237 -14.51 2.81 -2.03
CA ILE A 237 -14.86 1.53 -1.40
C ILE A 237 -16.37 1.29 -1.46
N TYR A 238 -17.15 2.35 -1.26
CA TYR A 238 -18.60 2.25 -1.15
C TYR A 238 -19.25 3.55 -1.65
N ASP A 239 -20.47 3.45 -2.16
CA ASP A 239 -21.27 4.63 -2.52
C ASP A 239 -21.89 5.25 -1.26
N TRP A 240 -21.06 5.99 -0.51
CA TRP A 240 -21.46 6.65 0.74
C TRP A 240 -22.59 7.67 0.54
N HIS A 241 -22.74 8.23 -0.65
CA HIS A 241 -23.78 9.20 -0.97
C HIS A 241 -25.15 8.52 -1.05
N SER A 242 -25.22 7.31 -1.62
CA SER A 242 -26.45 6.53 -1.71
C SER A 242 -27.01 6.09 -0.35
N LEU A 243 -26.16 6.03 0.68
CA LEU A 243 -26.55 5.56 2.02
C LEU A 243 -27.51 6.52 2.73
N GLY A 244 -27.50 7.81 2.36
CA GLY A 244 -28.34 8.82 3.01
C GLY A 244 -27.90 9.11 4.44
N ALA A 245 -28.87 9.21 5.36
CA ALA A 245 -28.61 9.34 6.79
C ALA A 245 -28.55 7.97 7.45
N GLY A 246 -27.51 7.72 8.25
CA GLY A 246 -27.32 6.43 8.90
C GLY A 246 -26.00 6.32 9.64
N THR A 247 -25.78 5.16 10.27
CA THR A 247 -24.57 4.88 11.04
C THR A 247 -23.66 3.92 10.28
N VAL A 248 -22.38 4.26 10.21
CA VAL A 248 -21.31 3.40 9.71
C VAL A 248 -20.43 2.99 10.90
N VAL A 249 -20.18 1.70 11.05
CA VAL A 249 -19.30 1.15 12.09
C VAL A 249 -18.04 0.62 11.42
N GLU A 250 -16.89 1.24 11.67
CA GLU A 250 -15.61 0.60 11.38
C GLU A 250 -15.29 -0.41 12.48
N VAL A 251 -15.11 -1.66 12.08
CA VAL A 251 -14.81 -2.78 12.98
C VAL A 251 -13.33 -3.16 12.91
N CYS A 252 -12.78 -3.52 14.08
CA CYS A 252 -11.39 -3.93 14.26
C CYS A 252 -10.41 -2.88 13.69
N ALA A 253 -10.64 -1.61 14.00
CA ALA A 253 -9.87 -0.48 13.50
C ALA A 253 -8.41 -0.53 14.00
N ARG A 254 -7.49 -0.44 13.03
CA ARG A 254 -6.03 -0.55 13.22
C ARG A 254 -5.26 0.70 12.75
N SER A 255 -5.96 1.72 12.26
CA SER A 255 -5.42 3.02 11.89
C SER A 255 -6.39 4.14 12.25
N VAL A 256 -5.88 5.36 12.43
CA VAL A 256 -6.68 6.57 12.66
C VAL A 256 -7.19 7.20 11.37
N ASP A 257 -6.76 6.70 10.21
CA ASP A 257 -7.06 7.29 8.89
C ASP A 257 -8.56 7.50 8.70
N THR A 258 -9.33 6.48 9.07
CA THR A 258 -10.78 6.45 8.94
C THR A 258 -11.49 7.55 9.77
N ILE A 259 -10.93 7.91 10.94
CA ILE A 259 -11.44 9.01 11.79
C ILE A 259 -11.29 10.35 11.08
N THR A 260 -10.19 10.54 10.36
CA THR A 260 -9.91 11.79 9.65
C THR A 260 -10.61 11.86 8.30
N ALA A 261 -10.78 10.73 7.60
CA ALA A 261 -11.24 10.72 6.22
C ALA A 261 -12.76 10.49 6.06
N LEU A 262 -13.38 9.62 6.86
CA LEU A 262 -14.82 9.32 6.72
C LEU A 262 -15.75 10.52 6.92
N PRO A 263 -15.50 11.45 7.87
CA PRO A 263 -16.39 12.59 8.08
C PRO A 263 -16.54 13.48 6.84
N HIS A 264 -15.53 13.53 5.98
CA HIS A 264 -15.55 14.32 4.74
C HIS A 264 -16.35 13.67 3.61
N LEU A 265 -16.75 12.39 3.74
CA LEU A 265 -17.47 11.67 2.68
C LEU A 265 -18.96 11.97 2.64
N SER A 266 -19.57 12.26 3.79
CA SER A 266 -20.99 12.64 3.88
C SER A 266 -21.27 13.27 5.23
N GLU A 267 -21.95 14.41 5.24
CA GLU A 267 -22.39 15.11 6.46
C GLU A 267 -23.56 14.39 7.17
N LYS A 268 -24.26 13.51 6.46
CA LYS A 268 -25.46 12.81 6.96
C LYS A 268 -25.15 11.53 7.73
N LEU A 269 -23.90 11.09 7.71
CA LEU A 269 -23.46 9.86 8.36
C LEU A 269 -22.90 10.11 9.76
N GLU A 270 -23.26 9.22 10.69
CA GLU A 270 -22.58 9.06 11.97
C GLU A 270 -21.58 7.91 11.88
N PHE A 271 -20.44 8.06 12.55
CA PHE A 271 -19.37 7.07 12.51
C PHE A 271 -19.08 6.52 13.90
N ILE A 272 -18.94 5.20 14.00
CA ILE A 272 -18.45 4.52 15.20
C ILE A 272 -17.19 3.75 14.80
N VAL A 273 -16.10 3.96 15.50
CA VAL A 273 -14.82 3.27 15.28
C VAL A 273 -14.56 2.34 16.46
N GLN A 274 -14.49 1.04 16.20
CA GLN A 274 -14.25 0.00 17.21
C GLN A 274 -12.83 -0.53 17.11
N THR A 275 -12.08 -0.50 18.21
CA THR A 275 -10.72 -1.06 18.30
C THR A 275 -10.52 -1.87 19.59
N ASN A 276 -9.62 -2.85 19.55
CA ASN A 276 -9.19 -3.62 20.72
C ASN A 276 -7.84 -3.15 21.29
N ASP A 277 -7.15 -2.21 20.65
CA ASP A 277 -5.88 -1.69 21.14
C ASP A 277 -6.14 -0.50 22.06
N SER A 278 -5.85 -0.68 23.36
CA SER A 278 -6.00 0.37 24.38
C SER A 278 -5.24 1.66 24.09
N ARG A 279 -4.04 1.58 23.49
CA ARG A 279 -3.23 2.77 23.14
C ARG A 279 -3.85 3.49 21.96
N MET A 280 -4.31 2.75 20.96
CA MET A 280 -5.06 3.32 19.84
C MET A 280 -6.37 3.93 20.30
N TYR A 281 -7.11 3.25 21.17
CA TYR A 281 -8.37 3.74 21.74
C TYR A 281 -8.17 5.11 22.39
N ASP A 282 -7.16 5.26 23.24
CA ASP A 282 -6.85 6.55 23.88
C ASP A 282 -6.48 7.62 22.84
N HIS A 283 -5.63 7.28 21.87
CA HIS A 283 -5.21 8.21 20.83
C HIS A 283 -6.37 8.66 19.93
N MET A 284 -7.19 7.73 19.45
CA MET A 284 -8.41 7.98 18.66
C MET A 284 -9.44 8.81 19.45
N THR A 285 -9.60 8.53 20.74
CA THR A 285 -10.47 9.29 21.63
C THR A 285 -9.97 10.71 21.82
N LEU A 286 -8.65 10.91 21.88
CA LEU A 286 -8.06 12.24 21.88
C LEU A 286 -8.29 12.95 20.56
N LEU A 287 -8.07 12.31 19.40
CA LEU A 287 -8.29 12.92 18.08
C LEU A 287 -9.74 13.33 17.85
N SER A 288 -10.70 12.49 18.27
CA SER A 288 -12.13 12.84 18.20
C SER A 288 -12.53 13.96 19.17
N ARG A 289 -11.72 14.25 20.20
CA ARG A 289 -11.96 15.28 21.23
C ARG A 289 -11.08 16.53 21.10
N SER A 290 -9.92 16.46 20.43
CA SER A 290 -8.92 17.54 20.39
C SER A 290 -9.44 18.78 19.68
N ASP A 291 -10.44 18.63 18.82
CA ASP A 291 -11.11 19.74 18.15
C ASP A 291 -12.36 20.25 18.90
N GLN A 292 -12.66 19.70 20.08
CA GLN A 292 -13.76 20.17 20.95
C GLN A 292 -13.30 21.20 22.00
N LYS A 293 -11.98 21.33 22.25
CA LYS A 293 -11.42 22.14 23.35
C LYS A 293 -11.00 23.58 23.01
N SER A 294 -11.50 24.16 21.92
CA SER A 294 -11.36 25.62 21.66
C SER A 294 -12.39 26.49 22.41
N ARG A 295 -13.25 25.91 23.25
CA ARG A 295 -14.19 26.66 24.10
C ARG A 295 -14.35 26.02 25.47
N SER A 296 -13.52 26.45 26.44
CA SER A 296 -13.91 26.80 27.83
C SER A 296 -12.80 26.59 28.86
N SER A 297 -12.13 27.69 29.24
CA SER A 297 -11.90 28.08 30.64
C SER A 297 -11.40 29.54 30.65
N ALA A 298 -11.77 30.28 31.70
CA ALA A 298 -12.06 31.71 31.65
C ALA A 298 -10.92 32.68 32.05
N THR A 299 -10.79 33.77 31.27
CA THR A 299 -10.50 35.20 31.60
C THR A 299 -9.14 35.64 32.18
N PRO A 300 -8.75 36.93 32.04
CA PRO A 300 -8.62 37.76 30.83
C PRO A 300 -7.21 38.41 30.73
N VAL A 301 -6.82 38.99 29.58
CA VAL A 301 -6.03 40.25 29.43
C VAL A 301 -5.67 40.51 27.94
N ASN A 302 -6.06 41.70 27.48
CA ASN A 302 -5.57 42.55 26.37
C ASN A 302 -5.55 42.06 24.91
N THR A 303 -6.59 42.53 24.20
CA THR A 303 -6.58 43.30 22.93
C THR A 303 -5.44 43.06 21.92
N ILE A 304 -5.77 42.43 20.78
CA ILE A 304 -5.79 43.01 19.42
C ILE A 304 -6.76 42.15 18.60
N ALA A 305 -7.76 42.79 17.98
CA ALA A 305 -8.78 42.13 17.18
C ALA A 305 -8.23 41.76 15.78
N LEU A 306 -8.40 40.49 15.39
CA LEU A 306 -8.37 40.04 13.99
C LEU A 306 -9.77 39.56 13.59
N PRO A 307 -10.16 39.73 12.32
CA PRO A 307 -11.55 39.63 11.89
C PRO A 307 -12.08 38.19 11.98
N THR A 308 -13.28 38.09 12.55
CA THR A 308 -14.10 36.90 12.71
C THR A 308 -14.44 36.29 11.34
N SER A 309 -13.81 35.16 10.98
CA SER A 309 -14.33 34.28 9.94
C SER A 309 -15.36 33.32 10.54
N ALA A 310 -16.46 33.15 9.81
CA ALA A 310 -17.63 32.34 10.15
C ALA A 310 -17.29 30.91 10.65
N GLY A 311 -18.18 30.38 11.50
CA GLY A 311 -18.02 29.06 12.13
C GLY A 311 -17.77 27.94 11.12
N LEU A 312 -16.64 27.25 11.28
CA LEU A 312 -16.40 25.96 10.66
C LEU A 312 -17.17 24.90 11.46
N ASP A 313 -18.15 24.25 10.84
CA ASP A 313 -18.75 23.03 11.35
C ASP A 313 -17.66 21.96 11.50
N ASN A 314 -17.48 21.44 12.72
CA ASN A 314 -16.40 20.50 13.03
C ASN A 314 -16.76 19.08 12.56
N PRO A 315 -16.11 18.52 11.52
CA PRO A 315 -16.50 17.23 10.95
C PRO A 315 -16.27 16.05 11.90
N THR A 316 -15.23 16.11 12.73
CA THR A 316 -14.78 14.99 13.59
C THR A 316 -15.70 14.75 14.79
N ALA A 317 -16.55 15.72 15.14
CA ALA A 317 -17.54 15.58 16.21
C ALA A 317 -18.57 14.45 15.97
N ARG A 318 -18.69 13.97 14.73
CA ARG A 318 -19.59 12.87 14.33
C ARG A 318 -18.96 11.47 14.48
N VAL A 319 -17.72 11.38 14.97
CA VAL A 319 -17.02 10.11 15.16
C VAL A 319 -17.00 9.74 16.64
N LYS A 320 -17.56 8.57 16.98
CA LYS A 320 -17.53 7.98 18.32
C LYS A 320 -16.54 6.82 18.33
N VAL A 321 -15.66 6.78 19.34
CA VAL A 321 -14.69 5.68 19.49
C VAL A 321 -15.19 4.71 20.57
N GLN A 322 -15.15 3.42 20.28
CA GLN A 322 -15.55 2.35 21.18
C GLN A 322 -14.43 1.32 21.31
N TYR A 323 -14.26 0.79 22.52
CA TYR A 323 -13.43 -0.38 22.73
C TYR A 323 -14.27 -1.63 22.47
N ARG A 324 -13.79 -2.54 21.64
CA ARG A 324 -14.42 -3.84 21.40
C ARG A 324 -13.35 -4.89 21.12
N THR A 325 -13.41 -6.02 21.81
CA THR A 325 -12.56 -7.17 21.50
C THR A 325 -13.03 -7.81 20.19
N ASP A 326 -12.13 -7.96 19.21
CA ASP A 326 -12.40 -8.62 17.92
C ASP A 326 -13.04 -10.01 18.11
N GLY A 327 -14.00 -10.37 17.24
CA GLY A 327 -14.73 -11.64 17.32
C GLY A 327 -15.81 -11.76 18.42
N GLU A 328 -15.88 -10.84 19.39
CA GLU A 328 -17.01 -10.79 20.34
C GLU A 328 -18.31 -10.32 19.67
N PRO A 329 -19.51 -10.65 20.17
CA PRO A 329 -20.77 -10.21 19.57
C PRO A 329 -20.83 -8.70 19.31
N GLN A 330 -21.29 -8.30 18.12
CA GLN A 330 -21.41 -6.88 17.78
C GLN A 330 -22.46 -6.18 18.66
N THR A 331 -22.05 -5.08 19.29
CA THR A 331 -22.85 -4.31 20.26
C THR A 331 -23.65 -3.19 19.61
N VAL A 332 -23.19 -2.67 18.48
CA VAL A 332 -23.91 -1.64 17.72
C VAL A 332 -24.96 -2.33 16.86
N GLN A 333 -26.23 -2.01 17.10
CA GLN A 333 -27.37 -2.49 16.31
C GLN A 333 -27.83 -1.40 15.33
N GLY A 334 -28.50 -1.81 14.25
CA GLY A 334 -29.14 -0.86 13.32
C GLY A 334 -28.18 -0.05 12.46
N ALA A 335 -26.87 -0.33 12.47
CA ALA A 335 -25.95 0.32 11.55
C ALA A 335 -26.24 -0.09 10.10
N ALA A 336 -26.09 0.86 9.19
CA ALA A 336 -26.33 0.63 7.78
C ALA A 336 -25.14 -0.09 7.13
N VAL A 337 -23.91 0.22 7.57
CA VAL A 337 -22.68 -0.42 7.10
C VAL A 337 -21.79 -0.80 8.28
N TYR A 338 -21.30 -2.04 8.28
CA TYR A 338 -20.16 -2.49 9.09
C TYR A 338 -18.96 -2.64 8.17
N LEU A 339 -17.94 -1.80 8.35
CA LEU A 339 -16.76 -1.71 7.51
C LEU A 339 -15.60 -2.43 8.19
N TYR A 340 -15.13 -3.53 7.59
CA TYR A 340 -14.06 -4.36 8.15
C TYR A 340 -12.84 -4.37 7.22
N TYR A 341 -11.75 -3.75 7.66
CA TYR A 341 -10.47 -3.80 6.98
C TYR A 341 -9.65 -4.97 7.48
N ILE A 342 -9.34 -5.90 6.57
CA ILE A 342 -8.46 -7.02 6.84
C ILE A 342 -7.06 -6.64 6.39
N PRO A 343 -6.10 -6.51 7.33
CA PRO A 343 -4.73 -6.29 6.99
C PRO A 343 -4.25 -7.44 6.11
N PRO A 344 -3.40 -7.12 5.15
CA PRO A 344 -2.89 -8.11 4.25
C PRO A 344 -2.04 -9.17 4.93
N LEU A 345 -1.81 -10.26 4.19
CA LEU A 345 -0.88 -11.30 4.58
C LEU A 345 0.55 -10.75 4.59
N CYS A 346 1.29 -11.13 5.62
CA CYS A 346 2.72 -10.87 5.77
C CYS A 346 3.38 -12.12 6.36
N VAL A 347 4.70 -12.14 6.45
CA VAL A 347 5.41 -13.33 6.98
C VAL A 347 4.94 -13.74 8.37
N ALA A 348 4.50 -12.77 9.19
CA ALA A 348 4.07 -12.97 10.57
C ALA A 348 2.59 -13.40 10.71
N ARG A 349 1.81 -13.41 9.63
CA ARG A 349 0.39 -13.76 9.65
C ARG A 349 0.09 -14.78 8.56
N ASN A 350 -0.37 -15.96 8.96
CA ASN A 350 -0.69 -17.02 8.02
C ASN A 350 -2.14 -16.97 7.52
N VAL A 351 -2.38 -17.68 6.40
CA VAL A 351 -3.69 -17.83 5.77
C VAL A 351 -4.74 -18.32 6.77
N GLU A 352 -4.40 -19.32 7.60
CA GLU A 352 -5.33 -19.90 8.57
C GLU A 352 -5.75 -18.88 9.64
N GLN A 353 -4.82 -18.08 10.15
CA GLN A 353 -5.09 -17.02 11.12
C GLN A 353 -6.01 -15.95 10.52
N VAL A 354 -5.73 -15.49 9.30
CA VAL A 354 -6.57 -14.48 8.63
C VAL A 354 -7.99 -15.00 8.41
N LEU A 355 -8.13 -16.27 7.98
CA LEU A 355 -9.44 -16.89 7.77
C LEU A 355 -10.19 -17.13 9.09
N ALA A 356 -9.49 -17.49 10.17
CA ALA A 356 -10.09 -17.63 11.49
C ALA A 356 -10.59 -16.28 12.05
N GLU A 357 -9.81 -15.21 11.89
CA GLU A 357 -10.24 -13.85 12.26
C GLU A 357 -11.45 -13.40 11.43
N LEU A 358 -11.46 -13.70 10.13
CA LEU A 358 -12.60 -13.42 9.25
C LEU A 358 -13.86 -14.20 9.69
N ASP A 359 -13.74 -15.51 9.96
CA ASP A 359 -14.86 -16.34 10.42
C ASP A 359 -15.42 -15.82 11.76
N ALA A 360 -14.56 -15.57 12.75
CA ALA A 360 -14.97 -15.05 14.05
C ALA A 360 -15.70 -13.71 13.92
N GLU A 361 -15.17 -12.79 13.12
CA GLU A 361 -15.77 -11.47 12.94
C GLU A 361 -17.10 -11.54 12.19
N LEU A 362 -17.20 -12.34 11.12
CA LEU A 362 -18.46 -12.55 10.40
C LEU A 362 -19.53 -13.19 11.30
N ARG A 363 -19.17 -14.19 12.12
CA ARG A 363 -20.09 -14.82 13.08
C ARG A 363 -20.61 -13.82 14.11
N SER A 364 -19.73 -12.96 14.61
CA SER A 364 -20.11 -11.94 15.59
C SER A 364 -21.10 -10.90 15.05
N HIS A 365 -21.13 -10.71 13.72
CA HIS A 365 -22.02 -9.79 13.01
C HIS A 365 -23.30 -10.44 12.49
N TYR A 366 -23.38 -11.77 12.49
CA TYR A 366 -24.50 -12.48 11.85
C TYR A 366 -25.86 -12.09 12.43
N SER A 367 -25.97 -11.94 13.76
CA SER A 367 -27.22 -11.56 14.43
C SER A 367 -27.68 -10.14 14.06
N VAL A 368 -26.77 -9.16 14.06
CA VAL A 368 -27.09 -7.76 13.75
C VAL A 368 -27.40 -7.55 12.26
N LEU A 369 -26.69 -8.25 11.37
CA LEU A 369 -26.97 -8.22 9.92
C LEU A 369 -28.34 -8.84 9.62
N ARG A 370 -28.67 -9.94 10.28
CA ARG A 370 -29.96 -10.61 10.10
C ARG A 370 -31.13 -9.80 10.67
N GLY A 371 -30.92 -9.11 11.79
CA GLY A 371 -31.93 -8.25 12.41
C GLY A 371 -32.24 -6.99 11.60
N CYS A 372 -31.40 -6.61 10.65
CA CYS A 372 -31.50 -5.36 9.88
C CYS A 372 -31.35 -5.64 8.37
N PRO A 373 -32.44 -5.80 7.60
CA PRO A 373 -32.37 -6.18 6.19
C PRO A 373 -31.54 -5.26 5.27
N ASN A 374 -31.43 -3.97 5.65
CA ASN A 374 -30.65 -2.98 4.91
C ASN A 374 -29.18 -2.93 5.34
N ALA A 375 -28.81 -3.59 6.45
CA ALA A 375 -27.43 -3.63 6.92
C ALA A 375 -26.55 -4.42 5.95
N THR A 376 -25.34 -3.92 5.72
CA THR A 376 -24.34 -4.56 4.88
C THR A 376 -23.01 -4.60 5.61
N MET A 377 -22.34 -5.74 5.58
CA MET A 377 -20.94 -5.79 5.99
C MET A 377 -20.07 -5.62 4.74
N VAL A 378 -19.19 -4.62 4.77
CA VAL A 378 -18.24 -4.30 3.71
C VAL A 378 -16.86 -4.75 4.19
N VAL A 379 -16.39 -5.87 3.65
CA VAL A 379 -15.06 -6.41 3.94
C VAL A 379 -14.09 -5.92 2.88
N VAL A 380 -13.00 -5.30 3.31
CA VAL A 380 -11.94 -4.79 2.46
C VAL A 380 -10.70 -5.62 2.72
N MET A 381 -10.24 -6.36 1.70
CA MET A 381 -9.11 -7.29 1.84
C MET A 381 -8.34 -7.46 0.54
N HIS A 382 -7.16 -8.06 0.62
CA HIS A 382 -6.33 -8.36 -0.54
C HIS A 382 -6.60 -9.80 -0.98
N LEU A 383 -7.22 -9.94 -2.16
CA LEU A 383 -7.41 -11.24 -2.80
C LEU A 383 -6.60 -11.28 -4.09
N LEU A 384 -6.07 -12.46 -4.40
CA LEU A 384 -5.48 -12.77 -5.69
C LEU A 384 -6.61 -13.02 -6.70
N PRO A 385 -6.83 -12.13 -7.69
CA PRO A 385 -7.87 -12.31 -8.68
C PRO A 385 -7.43 -13.26 -9.80
N GLU A 386 -8.39 -13.65 -10.63
CA GLU A 386 -8.10 -14.33 -11.90
C GLU A 386 -7.18 -13.48 -12.80
N PRO A 387 -6.35 -14.11 -13.65
CA PRO A 387 -5.48 -13.38 -14.55
C PRO A 387 -6.21 -12.38 -15.46
N GLY A 388 -5.64 -11.18 -15.62
CA GLY A 388 -6.17 -10.13 -16.49
C GLY A 388 -7.22 -9.20 -15.88
N VAL A 389 -7.63 -9.44 -14.63
CA VAL A 389 -8.56 -8.55 -13.90
C VAL A 389 -7.89 -7.21 -13.59
N LEU A 390 -6.66 -7.24 -13.09
CA LEU A 390 -5.88 -6.05 -12.77
C LEU A 390 -5.14 -5.51 -14.01
N SER A 391 -4.69 -4.26 -13.94
CA SER A 391 -3.72 -3.70 -14.89
C SER A 391 -2.41 -4.50 -14.84
N GLY A 392 -1.68 -4.56 -15.96
CA GLY A 392 -0.51 -5.44 -16.07
C GLY A 392 0.58 -5.20 -15.01
N HIS A 393 0.85 -3.94 -14.67
CA HIS A 393 1.82 -3.62 -13.61
C HIS A 393 1.30 -4.02 -12.22
N MET A 394 0.02 -3.76 -11.93
CA MET A 394 -0.56 -4.10 -10.64
C MET A 394 -0.65 -5.62 -10.45
N GLU A 395 -1.03 -6.34 -11.50
CA GLU A 395 -1.01 -7.80 -11.48
C GLU A 395 0.41 -8.34 -11.26
N ALA A 396 1.40 -7.82 -11.97
CA ALA A 396 2.79 -8.25 -11.79
C ALA A 396 3.29 -8.05 -10.34
N ASN A 397 2.95 -6.94 -9.70
CA ASN A 397 3.28 -6.69 -8.30
C ASN A 397 2.59 -7.70 -7.37
N LEU A 398 1.27 -7.93 -7.55
CA LEU A 398 0.52 -8.86 -6.71
C LEU A 398 0.97 -10.32 -6.87
N ARG A 399 1.31 -10.74 -8.09
CA ARG A 399 1.87 -12.08 -8.37
C ARG A 399 3.28 -12.24 -7.81
N THR A 400 4.07 -11.15 -7.81
CA THR A 400 5.40 -11.11 -7.18
C THR A 400 5.28 -11.29 -5.66
N LEU A 401 4.27 -10.70 -5.04
CA LEU A 401 3.97 -10.92 -3.62
C LEU A 401 3.56 -12.34 -3.31
N ASP A 402 2.69 -12.94 -4.14
CA ASP A 402 2.25 -14.32 -3.98
C ASP A 402 3.42 -15.31 -4.00
N ILE A 403 4.28 -15.21 -5.02
CA ILE A 403 5.46 -16.07 -5.11
C ILE A 403 6.46 -15.79 -3.98
N LEU A 404 6.54 -14.54 -3.50
CA LEU A 404 7.41 -14.20 -2.37
C LEU A 404 6.91 -14.81 -1.06
N LEU A 405 5.62 -14.78 -0.77
CA LEU A 405 5.03 -15.45 0.40
C LEU A 405 5.35 -16.95 0.38
N HIS A 406 5.26 -17.56 -0.80
CA HIS A 406 5.66 -18.95 -0.99
C HIS A 406 7.15 -19.17 -0.69
N GLN A 407 8.02 -18.31 -1.22
CA GLN A 407 9.47 -18.43 -1.02
C GLN A 407 9.92 -18.17 0.43
N LEU A 408 9.21 -17.31 1.16
CA LEU A 408 9.53 -16.95 2.55
C LEU A 408 8.94 -17.95 3.55
N THR A 409 7.71 -18.40 3.33
CA THR A 409 6.91 -19.10 4.36
C THR A 409 6.09 -20.28 3.84
N ASN A 410 6.23 -20.66 2.57
CA ASN A 410 5.35 -21.61 1.85
C ASN A 410 3.87 -21.20 1.81
N GLN A 411 3.53 -19.97 2.18
CA GLN A 411 2.17 -19.44 2.10
C GLN A 411 1.80 -18.96 0.69
N ARG A 412 0.55 -18.50 0.54
CA ARG A 412 0.01 -17.86 -0.66
C ARG A 412 -0.90 -16.70 -0.31
N LEU A 413 -1.22 -15.85 -1.27
CA LEU A 413 -2.31 -14.89 -1.14
C LEU A 413 -3.66 -15.60 -1.09
N LEU A 414 -4.64 -14.95 -0.45
CA LEU A 414 -6.01 -15.43 -0.36
C LEU A 414 -6.73 -15.32 -1.70
N GLU A 415 -7.61 -16.26 -1.97
CA GLU A 415 -8.48 -16.28 -3.15
C GLU A 415 -9.94 -16.08 -2.73
N GLU A 416 -10.80 -15.74 -3.68
CA GLU A 416 -12.24 -15.59 -3.41
C GLU A 416 -12.86 -16.86 -2.83
N GLN A 417 -12.40 -18.03 -3.28
CA GLN A 417 -12.92 -19.30 -2.79
C GLN A 417 -12.68 -19.50 -1.28
N ASP A 418 -11.58 -18.95 -0.74
CA ASP A 418 -11.31 -19.02 0.70
C ASP A 418 -12.39 -18.28 1.51
N VAL A 419 -12.81 -17.12 1.02
CA VAL A 419 -13.87 -16.32 1.66
C VAL A 419 -15.23 -16.99 1.51
N LEU A 420 -15.52 -17.55 0.34
CA LEU A 420 -16.76 -18.29 0.10
C LEU A 420 -16.87 -19.54 1.00
N ASN A 421 -15.74 -20.21 1.24
CA ASN A 421 -15.69 -21.35 2.17
C ASN A 421 -16.03 -20.93 3.60
N VAL A 422 -15.50 -19.79 4.08
CA VAL A 422 -15.85 -19.24 5.41
C VAL A 422 -17.34 -18.88 5.46
N LEU A 423 -17.85 -18.13 4.48
CA LEU A 423 -19.26 -17.74 4.43
C LEU A 423 -20.21 -18.94 4.43
N GLY A 424 -19.86 -20.00 3.70
CA GLY A 424 -20.65 -21.23 3.64
C GLY A 424 -20.87 -21.92 4.99
N GLN A 425 -20.00 -21.64 5.97
CA GLN A 425 -20.07 -22.18 7.34
C GLN A 425 -20.89 -21.31 8.30
N ILE A 426 -21.35 -20.12 7.89
CA ILE A 426 -22.08 -19.18 8.74
C ILE A 426 -23.56 -19.18 8.36
N ARG A 427 -24.28 -20.15 8.94
CA ARG A 427 -25.71 -20.38 8.74
C ARG A 427 -26.34 -21.03 9.96
N ASP A 428 -27.65 -20.86 10.08
CA ASP A 428 -28.48 -21.57 11.06
C ASP A 428 -29.78 -22.07 10.39
N SER A 429 -30.76 -22.51 11.17
CA SER A 429 -32.06 -22.95 10.65
C SER A 429 -32.89 -21.82 10.02
N THR A 430 -32.44 -20.58 10.16
CA THR A 430 -33.24 -19.39 9.88
C THR A 430 -32.59 -18.44 8.87
N GLY A 431 -31.35 -18.69 8.46
CA GLY A 431 -30.67 -17.93 7.42
C GLY A 431 -29.21 -18.35 7.23
N ARG A 432 -28.50 -17.53 6.45
CA ARG A 432 -27.05 -17.63 6.23
C ARG A 432 -26.46 -16.28 5.85
N LEU A 433 -25.14 -16.14 5.90
CA LEU A 433 -24.45 -15.04 5.22
C LEU A 433 -24.22 -15.37 3.75
N VAL A 434 -24.33 -14.35 2.90
CA VAL A 434 -24.07 -14.44 1.46
C VAL A 434 -23.26 -13.24 0.97
N LEU A 435 -22.35 -13.51 0.04
CA LEU A 435 -21.68 -12.47 -0.74
C LEU A 435 -22.67 -11.93 -1.78
N VAL A 436 -23.03 -10.64 -1.69
CA VAL A 436 -23.98 -10.01 -2.62
C VAL A 436 -23.30 -9.22 -3.73
N LYS A 437 -22.09 -8.72 -3.48
CA LYS A 437 -21.31 -7.96 -4.47
C LYS A 437 -19.82 -8.07 -4.18
N LYS A 438 -19.04 -8.22 -5.25
CA LYS A 438 -17.58 -8.11 -5.26
C LYS A 438 -17.19 -6.97 -6.20
N SER A 439 -16.24 -6.15 -5.80
CA SER A 439 -15.62 -5.14 -6.65
C SER A 439 -14.12 -5.06 -6.42
N ILE A 440 -13.38 -4.86 -7.50
CA ILE A 440 -11.93 -4.67 -7.50
C ILE A 440 -11.62 -3.54 -8.48
N ASP A 441 -10.76 -2.61 -8.08
CA ASP A 441 -10.26 -1.54 -8.95
C ASP A 441 -9.08 -2.10 -9.76
N ARG A 442 -9.09 -1.90 -11.09
CA ARG A 442 -8.03 -2.42 -11.96
C ARG A 442 -6.64 -1.84 -11.65
N HIS A 443 -6.59 -0.67 -11.02
CA HIS A 443 -5.35 0.00 -10.65
C HIS A 443 -5.03 -0.12 -9.15
N ARG A 444 -5.82 -0.87 -8.37
CA ARG A 444 -5.57 -1.09 -6.94
C ARG A 444 -5.83 -2.55 -6.55
N PRO A 445 -4.88 -3.22 -5.87
CA PRO A 445 -4.97 -4.66 -5.58
C PRO A 445 -5.84 -4.96 -4.35
N VAL A 446 -6.91 -4.17 -4.14
CA VAL A 446 -7.82 -4.29 -2.99
C VAL A 446 -9.17 -4.77 -3.49
N THR A 447 -9.68 -5.84 -2.89
CA THR A 447 -11.02 -6.34 -3.14
C THR A 447 -11.97 -5.87 -2.06
N VAL A 448 -13.12 -5.36 -2.49
CA VAL A 448 -14.24 -4.99 -1.62
C VAL A 448 -15.34 -6.03 -1.80
N LEU A 449 -15.77 -6.62 -0.69
CA LEU A 449 -16.82 -7.63 -0.61
C LEU A 449 -17.99 -7.09 0.20
N GLN A 450 -19.18 -7.12 -0.37
CA GLN A 450 -20.41 -6.76 0.33
C GLN A 450 -21.14 -8.04 0.73
N ILE A 451 -21.37 -8.21 2.03
CA ILE A 451 -21.92 -9.40 2.63
C ILE A 451 -23.22 -9.02 3.36
N LYS A 452 -24.26 -9.84 3.18
CA LYS A 452 -25.57 -9.68 3.83
C LYS A 452 -26.06 -10.98 4.42
N ALA A 453 -27.00 -10.88 5.36
CA ALA A 453 -27.76 -12.02 5.84
C ALA A 453 -28.94 -12.31 4.89
N GLU A 454 -29.02 -13.55 4.40
CA GLU A 454 -30.18 -14.09 3.71
C GLU A 454 -31.06 -14.84 4.72
N VAL A 455 -32.34 -14.48 4.84
CA VAL A 455 -33.28 -15.11 5.76
C VAL A 455 -34.01 -16.24 5.05
N PHE A 456 -34.05 -17.43 5.67
CA PHE A 456 -34.83 -18.54 5.12
C PHE A 456 -36.32 -18.37 5.42
N PRO A 457 -37.21 -18.68 4.46
CA PRO A 457 -38.64 -18.67 4.73
C PRO A 457 -38.97 -19.64 5.85
N THR A 458 -39.70 -19.19 6.87
CA THR A 458 -40.34 -20.10 7.81
C THR A 458 -41.37 -20.91 7.04
N LEU A 459 -41.16 -22.22 6.89
CA LEU A 459 -42.19 -23.15 6.43
C LEU A 459 -43.35 -23.04 7.42
N SER A 460 -44.42 -22.37 7.02
CA SER A 460 -45.70 -22.41 7.72
C SER A 460 -46.21 -23.85 7.65
N LEU A 461 -46.16 -24.55 8.78
CA LEU A 461 -46.79 -25.86 8.99
C LEU A 461 -48.32 -25.75 8.90
#